data_AF-A0A352KB76-F1
#
_entry.id   AF-A0A352KB76-F1
#
_cell.length_a   1.000
_cell.length_b   1.000
_cell.length_c   1.000
_cell.angle_alpha   90.00
_cell.angle_beta   90.00
_cell.angle_gamma   90.00
#
_symmetry.space_group_name_H-M   'P 1'
#
loop_
_entity.id
_entity.type
_entity.pdbx_description
1 polymer ?
#
loop_
_entity_poly.entity_id
_entity_poly.type
_entity_poly.pdbx_seq_one_letter_code
_entity_poly.pdbx_strand_id
1 'polypeptide(L)'
;MSEGKDKNAGGSKRLEGVLTLDLVAIEEGATVRLVGGETAEVVDNPRDGMWILLRYTDVPEDPSRVGEEELIFWADVLGVVQEGQAG
;
A
#
# COMPACT_ATOMS: atom_id res chain seq x y z
N MET A 1 -42.00 11.42 -23.98
CA MET A 1 -41.56 10.40 -23.01
C MET A 1 -40.72 9.39 -23.77
N SER A 2 -39.70 8.83 -23.09
CA SER A 2 -38.66 7.91 -23.56
C SER A 2 -37.29 8.59 -23.74
N GLU A 3 -36.65 8.83 -22.60
CA GLU A 3 -35.21 9.06 -22.42
C GLU A 3 -34.40 7.88 -22.97
N GLY A 4 -33.60 8.15 -24.00
CA GLY A 4 -32.47 7.30 -24.41
C GLY A 4 -31.27 7.60 -23.52
N LYS A 5 -31.18 6.84 -22.44
CA LYS A 5 -29.97 6.65 -21.62
C LYS A 5 -28.91 6.01 -22.50
N ASP A 6 -27.71 6.60 -22.53
CA ASP A 6 -26.40 5.94 -22.65
C ASP A 6 -25.34 7.01 -22.98
N LYS A 7 -24.88 7.69 -21.92
CA LYS A 7 -23.60 8.39 -21.94
C LYS A 7 -22.62 7.59 -21.10
N ASN A 8 -22.17 6.45 -21.63
CA ASN A 8 -20.99 5.79 -21.08
C ASN A 8 -19.76 6.57 -21.59
N ALA A 9 -19.48 7.66 -20.87
CA ALA A 9 -18.34 8.53 -21.09
C ALA A 9 -17.36 8.32 -19.94
N GLY A 10 -16.09 8.17 -20.29
CA GLY A 10 -14.98 8.49 -19.38
C GLY A 10 -14.22 7.26 -18.90
N GLY A 11 -13.15 6.95 -19.62
CA GLY A 11 -12.25 5.86 -19.32
C GLY A 11 -11.64 5.90 -17.93
N SER A 12 -11.28 4.71 -17.45
CA SER A 12 -10.34 4.57 -16.35
C SER A 12 -9.00 5.13 -16.80
N LYS A 13 -8.76 6.41 -16.53
CA LYS A 13 -7.47 7.05 -16.77
C LYS A 13 -7.14 7.97 -15.60
N ARG A 14 -6.37 7.43 -14.67
CA ARG A 14 -5.39 8.21 -13.91
C ARG A 14 -4.25 7.32 -13.42
N LEU A 15 -3.10 7.47 -14.04
CA LEU A 15 -1.81 7.23 -13.40
C LEU A 15 -0.99 8.51 -13.60
N GLU A 16 -1.37 9.58 -12.94
CA GLU A 16 -0.65 10.86 -12.96
C GLU A 16 -0.90 11.56 -11.62
N GLY A 17 0.12 11.58 -10.76
CA GLY A 17 0.11 12.22 -9.46
C GLY A 17 1.13 11.56 -8.53
N VAL A 18 2.07 12.34 -8.00
CA VAL A 18 2.84 11.95 -6.81
C VAL A 18 1.80 11.65 -5.73
N LEU A 19 1.59 10.37 -5.42
CA LEU A 19 0.78 9.98 -4.29
C LEU A 19 1.64 10.23 -3.05
N THR A 20 1.39 11.35 -2.36
CA THR A 20 1.97 11.56 -1.05
C THR A 20 1.38 10.50 -0.13
N LEU A 21 2.21 9.55 0.30
CA LEU A 21 1.83 8.56 1.29
C LEU A 21 1.80 9.23 2.65
N ASP A 22 0.63 9.24 3.30
CA ASP A 22 0.53 9.62 4.70
C ASP A 22 0.89 8.42 5.57
N LEU A 23 2.17 8.31 5.93
CA LEU A 23 2.66 7.24 6.79
C LEU A 23 1.95 7.23 8.15
N VAL A 24 1.57 8.41 8.66
CA VAL A 24 0.89 8.55 9.95
C VAL A 24 -0.52 7.99 9.91
N ALA A 25 -1.13 7.84 8.73
CA ALA A 25 -2.47 7.28 8.60
C ALA A 25 -2.50 5.74 8.43
N ILE A 26 -1.35 5.08 8.24
CA ILE A 26 -1.32 3.63 7.95
C ILE A 26 -1.61 2.82 9.21
N GLU A 27 -2.69 2.06 9.21
CA GLU A 27 -3.10 1.22 10.35
C GLU A 27 -2.20 0.00 10.54
N GLU A 28 -2.08 -0.47 11.78
CA GLU A 28 -1.49 -1.78 12.08
C GLU A 28 -2.32 -2.90 11.43
N GLY A 29 -1.67 -3.95 10.97
CA GLY A 29 -2.28 -5.02 10.16
C GLY A 29 -2.44 -4.67 8.67
N ALA A 30 -2.23 -3.42 8.26
CA ALA A 30 -2.20 -3.08 6.84
C ALA A 30 -1.03 -3.75 6.14
N THR A 31 -1.22 -4.20 4.90
CA THR A 31 -0.12 -4.69 4.06
C THR A 31 0.42 -3.53 3.22
N VAL A 32 1.74 -3.33 3.23
CA VAL A 32 2.42 -2.33 2.42
C VAL A 32 3.36 -2.98 1.41
N ARG A 33 3.62 -2.24 0.32
CA ARG A 33 4.62 -2.58 -0.69
C ARG A 33 5.87 -1.76 -0.44
N LEU A 34 7.03 -2.41 -0.50
CA LEU A 34 8.33 -1.75 -0.39
C LEU A 34 8.98 -1.51 -1.76
N VAL A 35 9.96 -0.61 -1.80
CA VAL A 35 10.71 -0.25 -3.02
C VAL A 35 11.45 -1.44 -3.66
N GLY A 36 11.87 -2.44 -2.86
CA GLY A 36 12.51 -3.66 -3.33
C GLY A 36 11.55 -4.68 -3.95
N GLY A 37 10.24 -4.44 -3.85
CA GLY A 37 9.22 -5.36 -4.35
C GLY A 37 8.83 -6.44 -3.35
N GLU A 38 9.19 -6.28 -2.08
CA GLU A 38 8.67 -7.04 -0.95
C GLU A 38 7.27 -6.54 -0.56
N THR A 39 6.49 -7.41 0.08
CA THR A 39 5.34 -6.97 0.87
C THR A 39 5.56 -7.27 2.33
N ALA A 40 5.02 -6.41 3.18
CA ALA A 40 5.11 -6.58 4.62
C ALA A 40 3.84 -6.06 5.31
N GLU A 41 3.49 -6.67 6.43
CA GLU A 41 2.40 -6.25 7.30
C GLU A 41 2.91 -5.22 8.31
N VAL A 42 2.13 -4.18 8.58
CA VAL A 42 2.45 -3.21 9.64
C VAL A 42 2.22 -3.85 11.01
N VAL A 43 3.29 -4.02 11.78
CA VAL A 43 3.23 -4.54 13.16
C VAL A 43 3.02 -3.40 14.15
N ASP A 44 3.72 -2.29 13.97
CA ASP A 44 3.59 -1.09 14.80
C ASP A 44 3.86 0.17 13.97
N ASN A 45 3.11 1.23 14.25
CA ASN A 45 3.30 2.55 13.65
C ASN A 45 3.31 3.62 14.76
N PRO A 46 4.50 4.09 15.16
CA PRO A 46 4.68 5.13 16.18
C PRO A 46 4.04 6.48 15.83
N ARG A 47 3.54 6.67 14.60
CA ARG A 47 2.93 7.92 14.11
C ARG A 47 3.91 9.10 14.10
N ASP A 48 5.21 8.81 14.01
CA ASP A 48 6.27 9.83 13.96
C ASP A 48 6.55 10.36 12.55
N GLY A 49 5.97 9.71 11.53
CA GLY A 49 6.14 10.06 10.12
C GLY A 49 7.48 9.65 9.52
N MET A 50 8.30 8.86 10.23
CA MET A 50 9.62 8.43 9.78
C MET A 50 9.82 6.91 9.80
N TRP A 51 9.35 6.25 10.87
CA TRP A 51 9.63 4.84 11.11
C TRP A 51 8.35 4.02 11.23
N ILE A 52 8.40 2.80 10.71
CA ILE A 52 7.31 1.83 10.82
C ILE A 52 7.90 0.44 11.00
N LEU A 53 7.38 -0.33 11.96
CA LEU A 53 7.80 -1.70 12.19
C LEU A 53 6.96 -2.61 11.29
N LEU A 54 7.62 -3.36 10.41
CA LEU A 54 6.97 -4.23 9.45
C LEU A 54 7.39 -5.67 9.64
N ARG A 55 6.48 -6.61 9.36
CA ARG A 55 6.76 -8.04 9.26
C ARG A 55 6.66 -8.50 7.82
N TYR A 56 7.72 -9.06 7.28
CA TYR A 56 7.74 -9.51 5.88
C TYR A 56 6.72 -10.62 5.63
N THR A 57 5.93 -10.47 4.57
CA THR A 57 4.94 -11.44 4.09
C THR A 57 5.32 -12.07 2.76
N ASP A 58 6.06 -11.35 1.92
CA ASP A 58 6.66 -11.85 0.68
C ASP A 58 7.99 -11.12 0.40
N VAL A 59 9.04 -11.89 0.11
CA VAL A 59 10.38 -11.37 -0.23
C VAL A 59 10.90 -12.22 -1.41
N PRO A 60 10.60 -11.84 -2.66
CA PRO A 60 10.86 -12.69 -3.83
C PRO A 60 12.32 -13.09 -4.02
N GLU A 61 13.24 -12.20 -3.63
CA GLU A 61 14.69 -12.39 -3.75
C GLU A 61 15.31 -13.17 -2.59
N ASP A 62 14.65 -13.20 -1.43
CA ASP A 62 15.07 -13.95 -0.26
C ASP A 62 13.88 -14.40 0.61
N PRO A 63 13.19 -15.50 0.23
CA PRO A 63 12.03 -16.00 0.97
C PRO A 63 12.33 -16.41 2.42
N SER A 64 13.59 -16.54 2.82
CA SER A 64 13.96 -16.91 4.20
C SER A 64 13.63 -15.80 5.21
N ARG A 65 13.49 -14.56 4.73
CA ARG A 65 13.16 -13.38 5.55
C ARG A 65 11.67 -13.27 5.90
N VAL A 66 10.81 -14.09 5.30
CA VAL A 66 9.37 -14.07 5.60
C VAL A 66 9.14 -14.36 7.08
N GLY A 67 8.37 -13.48 7.73
CA GLY A 67 8.12 -13.52 9.17
C GLY A 67 9.12 -12.74 10.02
N GLU A 68 10.24 -12.26 9.47
CA GLU A 68 11.12 -11.33 10.17
C GLU A 68 10.48 -9.95 10.32
N GLU A 69 10.76 -9.30 11.44
CA GLU A 69 10.33 -7.94 11.73
C GLU A 69 11.49 -6.96 11.57
N GLU A 70 11.26 -5.87 10.84
CA GLU A 70 12.27 -4.84 10.57
C GLU A 70 11.67 -3.44 10.71
N LEU A 71 12.45 -2.53 11.30
CA LEU A 71 12.10 -1.12 11.37
C LEU A 71 12.50 -0.44 10.07
N ILE A 72 11.50 -0.06 9.26
CA ILE A 72 11.68 0.46 7.92
C ILE A 72 11.48 1.97 7.90
N PHE A 73 12.30 2.65 7.09
CA PHE A 73 12.22 4.09 6.89
C PHE A 73 11.12 4.43 5.88
N TRP A 74 10.39 5.52 6.12
CA TRP A 74 9.22 5.90 5.32
C TRP A 74 9.46 5.98 3.81
N ALA A 75 10.69 6.33 3.40
CA ALA A 75 11.04 6.48 1.98
C ALA A 75 11.06 5.15 1.22
N ASP A 76 11.16 4.02 1.93
CA ASP A 76 11.15 2.68 1.33
C ASP A 76 9.72 2.13 1.21
N VAL A 77 8.71 2.80 1.75
CA VAL A 77 7.30 2.41 1.68
C VAL A 77 6.65 3.06 0.45
N LEU A 78 6.24 2.24 -0.51
CA LEU A 78 5.56 2.70 -1.73
C LEU A 78 4.06 2.98 -1.50
N GLY A 79 3.44 2.25 -0.58
CA GLY A 79 2.04 2.44 -0.21
C GLY A 79 1.36 1.17 0.28
N VAL A 80 0.09 1.32 0.66
CA VAL A 80 -0.77 0.22 1.15
C VAL A 80 -1.30 -0.59 -0.04
N VAL A 81 -1.18 -1.91 0.05
CA VAL A 81 -1.80 -2.86 -0.88
C VAL A 81 -3.28 -2.95 -0.52
N GLN A 82 -4.14 -2.32 -1.30
CA GLN A 82 -5.59 -2.53 -1.18
C GLN A 82 -5.91 -3.89 -1.79
N GLU A 83 -6.24 -4.88 -0.97
CA GLU A 83 -7.01 -6.03 -1.46
C GLU A 83 -8.35 -5.48 -1.95
N GLY A 84 -8.70 -5.79 -3.21
CA GLY A 84 -9.83 -5.16 -3.89
C GLY A 84 -11.06 -5.04 -3.00
N GLN A 85 -11.48 -3.80 -2.75
CA GLN A 85 -12.71 -3.51 -2.04
C GLN A 85 -13.89 -4.07 -2.84
N ALA A 86 -14.25 -5.32 -2.55
CA ALA A 86 -15.51 -5.90 -2.94
C ALA A 86 -16.57 -5.29 -2.02
N GLY A 87 -17.23 -4.23 -2.50
CA GLY A 87 -18.36 -3.57 -1.86
C GLY A 87 -19.07 -2.65 -2.82
#